data_AF-A0A6P2CDE8-F1
#
_entry.id   AF-A0A6P2CDE8-F1
#
_cell.length_a   1.000
_cell.length_b   1.000
_cell.length_c   1.000
_cell.angle_alpha   90.00
_cell.angle_beta   90.00
_cell.angle_gamma   90.00
#
_symmetry.space_group_name_H-M   'P 1'
#
loop_
_entity.id
_entity.type
_entity.pdbx_description
1 polymer ?
#
loop_
_entity_poly.entity_id
_entity_poly.type
_entity_poly.pdbx_seq_one_letter_code
_entity_poly.pdbx_strand_id
1 'polypeptide(L)'
;MKIEPADLTAFNDLLDERKAREMIVDAMALASAPWVAPCIYDEDFAYPDQAKAIIRGAILRWADAGTGAITQLSAGSIQQTVDNRTERKRVFWPSEIVDLQRLCKGARAGTAFSIDTLPRRSP
;
A
#
# COMPACT_ATOMS: atom_id res chain seq x y z
N MET A 1 -10.93 -9.06 -6.99
CA MET A 1 -9.51 -9.45 -6.78
C MET A 1 -9.35 -10.15 -5.42
N LYS A 2 -8.50 -11.18 -5.30
CA LYS A 2 -8.27 -11.91 -4.03
C LYS A 2 -6.77 -12.08 -3.74
N ILE A 3 -6.37 -11.84 -2.49
CA ILE A 3 -5.03 -12.12 -1.97
C ILE A 3 -5.16 -13.22 -0.91
N GLU A 4 -4.38 -14.27 -1.04
CA GLU A 4 -4.37 -15.41 -0.11
C GLU A 4 -3.06 -15.48 0.67
N PRO A 5 -3.04 -16.12 1.86
CA PRO A 5 -1.80 -16.30 2.62
C PRO A 5 -0.66 -16.92 1.79
N ALA A 6 -1.01 -17.85 0.89
CA ALA A 6 -0.07 -18.48 -0.04
C ALA A 6 0.71 -17.45 -0.89
N ASP A 7 0.06 -16.35 -1.28
CA ASP A 7 0.69 -15.27 -2.06
C ASP A 7 1.80 -14.54 -1.29
N LEU A 8 1.80 -14.62 0.05
CA LEU A 8 2.81 -14.02 0.92
C LEU A 8 3.90 -15.02 1.28
N THR A 9 3.51 -16.25 1.65
CA THR A 9 4.45 -17.31 2.04
C THR A 9 5.40 -17.73 0.93
N ALA A 10 5.03 -17.52 -0.34
CA ALA A 10 5.93 -17.72 -1.48
C ALA A 10 7.15 -16.77 -1.49
N PHE A 11 7.09 -15.65 -0.75
CA PHE A 11 8.17 -14.67 -0.63
C PHE A 11 8.78 -14.61 0.77
N ASN A 12 8.04 -15.02 1.80
CA ASN A 12 8.47 -15.05 3.20
C ASN A 12 7.95 -16.32 3.87
N ASP A 13 8.77 -17.36 3.87
CA ASP A 13 8.49 -18.69 4.44
C ASP A 13 8.38 -18.67 5.99
N LEU A 14 8.94 -17.65 6.63
CA LEU A 14 8.86 -17.44 8.08
C LEU A 14 7.56 -16.75 8.52
N LEU A 15 6.72 -16.30 7.58
CA LEU A 15 5.46 -15.63 7.89
C LEU A 15 4.38 -16.65 8.27
N ASP A 16 4.02 -16.67 9.55
CA ASP A 16 2.89 -17.44 10.08
C ASP A 16 1.58 -17.17 9.31
N GLU A 17 0.85 -18.23 8.94
CA GLU A 17 -0.33 -18.13 8.09
C GLU A 17 -1.47 -17.32 8.75
N ARG A 18 -1.64 -17.48 10.06
CA ARG A 18 -2.65 -16.71 10.81
C ARG A 18 -2.27 -15.23 10.79
N LYS A 19 -1.01 -14.88 11.06
CA LYS A 19 -0.52 -13.50 10.93
C LYS A 19 -0.69 -12.96 9.50
N ALA A 20 -0.36 -13.76 8.48
CA ALA A 20 -0.53 -13.39 7.07
C ALA A 20 -1.98 -13.02 6.75
N ARG A 21 -2.94 -13.82 7.25
CA ARG A 21 -4.38 -13.58 7.06
C ARG A 21 -4.84 -12.26 7.66
N GLU A 22 -4.46 -11.97 8.91
CA GLU A 22 -4.80 -10.71 9.56
C GLU A 22 -4.20 -9.51 8.81
N MET A 23 -2.94 -9.63 8.38
CA MET A 23 -2.28 -8.58 7.59
C MET A 23 -2.97 -8.32 6.24
N ILE A 24 -3.46 -9.38 5.58
CA ILE A 24 -4.24 -9.26 4.34
C ILE A 24 -5.56 -8.53 4.61
N VAL A 25 -6.28 -8.90 5.67
CA VAL A 25 -7.55 -8.26 6.03
C VAL A 25 -7.37 -6.76 6.26
N ASP A 26 -6.37 -6.38 7.05
CA ASP A 26 -6.08 -4.97 7.34
C ASP A 26 -5.66 -4.19 6.08
N ALA A 27 -4.77 -4.77 5.27
CA ALA A 27 -4.29 -4.14 4.04
C ALA A 27 -5.43 -3.97 3.02
N MET A 28 -6.29 -4.98 2.87
CA MET A 28 -7.44 -4.90 1.97
C MET A 28 -8.47 -3.86 2.45
N ALA A 29 -8.74 -3.80 3.76
CA ALA A 29 -9.62 -2.79 4.33
C ALA A 29 -9.10 -1.36 4.02
N LEU A 30 -7.80 -1.13 4.24
CA LEU A 30 -7.16 0.16 3.95
C LEU A 30 -7.11 0.49 2.46
N ALA A 31 -6.83 -0.50 1.60
CA ALA A 31 -6.78 -0.31 0.15
C ALA A 31 -8.16 0.06 -0.41
N SER A 32 -9.21 -0.56 0.12
CA SER A 32 -10.59 -0.34 -0.30
C SER A 32 -11.24 0.93 0.25
N ALA A 33 -10.54 1.69 1.09
CA ALA A 33 -11.08 2.92 1.65
C ALA A 33 -11.53 3.90 0.54
N PRO A 34 -12.59 4.70 0.75
CA PRO A 34 -13.19 5.56 -0.30
C PRO A 34 -12.21 6.54 -0.96
N TRP A 35 -11.19 6.97 -0.23
CA TRP A 35 -10.16 7.90 -0.71
C TRP A 35 -8.91 7.20 -1.29
N VAL A 36 -8.84 5.87 -1.25
CA VAL A 36 -7.72 5.09 -1.80
C VAL A 36 -8.16 4.43 -3.10
N ALA A 37 -8.84 3.30 -3.02
CA ALA A 37 -9.22 2.55 -4.21
C ALA A 37 -10.45 1.66 -3.93
N PRO A 38 -11.66 2.24 -3.79
CA PRO A 38 -12.87 1.45 -3.57
C PRO A 38 -13.18 0.50 -4.75
N CYS A 39 -12.74 0.85 -5.96
CA CYS A 39 -12.98 0.09 -7.18
C CYS A 39 -12.35 -1.32 -7.18
N ILE A 40 -11.44 -1.64 -6.26
CA ILE A 40 -10.76 -2.95 -6.23
C ILE A 40 -11.69 -4.12 -5.86
N TYR A 41 -12.88 -3.79 -5.32
CA TYR A 41 -13.95 -4.76 -5.06
C TYR A 41 -14.95 -4.89 -6.20
N ASP A 42 -14.90 -4.02 -7.21
CA ASP A 42 -15.79 -4.12 -8.36
C ASP A 42 -15.45 -5.39 -9.16
N GLU A 43 -16.49 -6.12 -9.59
CA GLU A 43 -16.31 -7.35 -10.39
C GLU A 43 -15.64 -7.05 -11.73
N ASP A 44 -15.91 -5.87 -12.30
CA ASP A 44 -15.37 -5.39 -13.57
C ASP A 44 -14.06 -4.59 -13.43
N PHE A 45 -13.38 -4.69 -12.29
CA PHE A 45 -12.13 -3.98 -12.07
C PHE A 45 -11.06 -4.41 -13.10
N ALA A 46 -10.55 -3.45 -13.88
CA ALA A 46 -9.75 -3.74 -15.07
C ALA A 46 -8.29 -4.16 -14.78
N TYR A 47 -7.77 -3.89 -13.58
CA TYR A 47 -6.33 -4.09 -13.26
C TYR A 47 -6.10 -4.88 -11.96
N PRO A 48 -6.72 -6.06 -11.78
CA PRO A 48 -6.66 -6.83 -10.54
C PRO A 48 -5.24 -7.29 -10.21
N ASP A 49 -4.44 -7.65 -11.21
CA ASP A 49 -3.08 -8.15 -11.00
C ASP A 49 -2.12 -7.05 -10.54
N GLN A 50 -2.26 -5.84 -11.07
CA GLN A 50 -1.47 -4.67 -10.68
C GLN A 50 -1.79 -4.27 -9.24
N ALA A 51 -3.08 -4.21 -8.88
CA ALA A 51 -3.49 -3.92 -7.51
C ALA A 51 -2.97 -5.00 -6.54
N LYS A 52 -3.06 -6.28 -6.92
CA LYS A 52 -2.52 -7.39 -6.13
C LYS A 52 -1.02 -7.25 -5.89
N ALA A 53 -0.25 -6.89 -6.92
CA ALA A 53 1.19 -6.69 -6.80
C ALA A 53 1.56 -5.56 -5.82
N ILE A 54 0.87 -4.41 -5.91
CA ILE A 54 1.09 -3.26 -5.02
C ILE A 54 0.77 -3.64 -3.57
N ILE A 55 -0.41 -4.22 -3.33
CA ILE A 55 -0.85 -4.56 -1.97
C ILE A 55 0.04 -5.64 -1.36
N ARG A 56 0.43 -6.66 -2.13
CA ARG A 56 1.37 -7.68 -1.66
C ARG A 56 2.72 -7.08 -1.27
N GLY A 57 3.29 -6.18 -2.07
CA GLY A 57 4.54 -5.50 -1.77
C GLY A 57 4.47 -4.73 -0.44
N ALA A 58 3.37 -3.99 -0.23
CA ALA A 58 3.13 -3.26 1.01
C ALA A 58 3.04 -4.20 2.22
N ILE A 59 2.35 -5.34 2.10
CA ILE A 59 2.22 -6.33 3.19
C ILE A 59 3.56 -6.97 3.53
N LEU A 60 4.34 -7.41 2.53
CA LEU A 60 5.65 -8.03 2.75
C LEU A 60 6.61 -7.07 3.46
N ARG A 61 6.67 -5.81 2.98
CA ARG A 61 7.45 -4.76 3.65
C ARG A 61 6.95 -4.50 5.07
N TRP A 62 5.64 -4.51 5.29
CA TRP A 62 5.07 -4.35 6.63
C TRP A 62 5.47 -5.53 7.55
N ALA A 63 5.53 -6.75 7.01
CA ALA A 63 5.98 -7.92 7.75
C ALA A 63 7.45 -7.77 8.18
N ASP A 64 8.32 -7.32 7.27
CA ASP A 64 9.74 -7.10 7.51
C ASP A 64 10.01 -5.96 8.51
N ALA A 65 9.21 -4.89 8.47
CA ALA A 65 9.30 -3.80 9.45
C ALA A 65 8.75 -4.17 10.83
N GLY A 66 8.01 -5.27 10.94
CA GLY A 66 7.50 -5.82 12.20
C GLY A 66 8.46 -6.80 12.87
N THR A 67 9.45 -7.33 12.14
CA THR A 67 10.41 -8.33 12.65
C THR A 67 11.66 -7.71 13.29
N GLY A 68 11.79 -6.38 13.29
CA GLY A 68 12.88 -5.69 13.99
C GLY A 68 14.24 -5.95 13.33
N ALA A 69 14.29 -5.91 12.00
CA ALA A 69 15.51 -6.09 11.22
C ALA A 69 16.64 -5.20 11.77
N ILE A 70 17.75 -5.82 12.16
CA ILE A 70 18.95 -5.14 12.65
C ILE A 70 19.50 -4.30 11.48
N THR A 71 19.41 -2.98 11.57
CA THR A 71 19.77 -2.07 10.48
C THR A 71 21.28 -1.90 10.29
N GLN A 72 22.07 -2.16 11.34
CA GLN A 72 23.54 -2.13 11.30
C GLN A 72 24.13 -3.16 12.28
N LEU A 73 25.04 -4.00 11.78
CA LEU A 73 25.93 -4.84 12.59
C LEU A 73 27.36 -4.34 12.38
N SER A 74 27.98 -3.77 13.42
CA SER A 74 29.39 -3.40 13.45
C SER A 74 30.13 -4.33 14.42
N ALA A 75 31.16 -5.01 13.95
CA ALA A 75 31.92 -5.98 14.75
C ALA A 75 33.03 -5.27 15.55
N GLY A 76 32.91 -5.27 16.89
CA GLY A 76 33.78 -4.58 17.85
C GLY A 76 33.09 -4.40 19.22
N SER A 77 33.25 -3.26 19.89
CA SER A 77 32.42 -2.85 21.04
C SER A 77 30.97 -2.59 20.59
N ILE A 78 30.17 -3.64 20.50
CA ILE A 78 28.94 -3.66 19.70
C ILE A 78 27.85 -2.76 20.31
N GLN A 79 27.51 -1.68 19.60
CA GLN A 79 26.32 -0.87 19.84
C GLN A 79 25.24 -1.31 18.86
N GLN A 80 24.18 -1.95 19.35
CA GLN A 80 23.00 -2.30 18.55
C GLN A 80 22.03 -1.12 18.57
N THR A 81 21.79 -0.48 17.42
CA THR A 81 20.78 0.57 17.30
C THR A 81 19.55 -0.01 16.63
N VAL A 82 18.48 -0.20 17.39
CA VAL A 82 17.15 -0.53 16.87
C VAL A 82 16.39 0.78 16.71
N ASP A 83 16.34 1.31 15.49
CA ASP A 83 15.56 2.53 15.22
C ASP A 83 14.08 2.19 15.08
N ASN A 84 13.34 2.31 16.18
CA ASN A 84 11.88 2.18 16.23
C ASN A 84 11.16 3.53 16.21
N ARG A 85 11.85 4.65 15.94
CA ARG A 85 11.32 6.01 16.19
C ARG A 85 10.33 6.51 15.14
N THR A 86 10.15 5.82 14.01
CA THR A 86 9.17 6.25 13.01
C THR A 86 7.76 5.76 13.39
N GLU A 87 7.14 6.49 14.31
CA GLU A 87 5.78 6.30 14.83
C GLU A 87 4.68 6.64 13.79
N ARG A 88 4.84 6.22 12.53
CA ARG A 88 3.77 6.26 11.52
C ARG A 88 3.84 5.04 10.61
N LYS A 89 3.62 3.84 11.16
CA LYS A 89 3.52 2.58 10.41
C LYS A 89 2.18 2.47 9.67
N ARG A 90 1.87 3.41 8.77
CA ARG A 90 0.79 3.17 7.79
C ARG A 90 1.23 2.02 6.88
N VAL A 91 0.34 1.06 6.64
CA VAL A 91 0.64 -0.11 5.79
C VAL A 91 1.11 0.33 4.41
N PHE A 92 0.45 1.33 3.83
CA PHE A 92 0.78 1.88 2.52
C PHE A 92 1.64 3.13 2.60
N TRP A 93 2.59 3.24 1.67
CA TRP A 93 3.29 4.47 1.35
C TRP A 93 2.41 5.43 0.54
N PRO A 94 2.71 6.74 0.57
CA PRO A 94 1.99 7.71 -0.25
C PRO A 94 2.01 7.39 -1.75
N SER A 95 3.12 6.87 -2.28
CA SER A 95 3.24 6.45 -3.69
C SER A 95 2.30 5.29 -4.02
N GLU A 96 2.25 4.27 -3.15
CA GLU A 96 1.36 3.12 -3.32
C GLU A 96 -0.11 3.53 -3.31
N ILE A 97 -0.48 4.49 -2.45
CA ILE A 97 -1.83 5.07 -2.43
C ILE A 97 -2.14 5.77 -3.77
N VAL A 98 -1.21 6.56 -4.29
CA VAL A 98 -1.37 7.25 -5.57
C VAL A 98 -1.51 6.25 -6.72
N ASP A 99 -0.72 5.17 -6.71
CA ASP A 99 -0.80 4.12 -7.73
C ASP A 99 -2.13 3.38 -7.66
N LEU A 100 -2.60 3.02 -6.47
CA LEU A 100 -3.94 2.42 -6.28
C LEU A 100 -5.07 3.35 -6.76
N GLN A 101 -4.98 4.65 -6.44
CA GLN A 101 -5.94 5.64 -6.93
C GLN A 101 -5.94 5.75 -8.47
N ARG A 102 -4.76 5.67 -9.10
CA ARG A 102 -4.63 5.69 -10.56
C ARG A 102 -5.30 4.49 -11.21
N LEU A 103 -5.22 3.31 -10.60
CA LEU A 103 -5.91 2.13 -11.11
C LEU A 103 -7.43 2.33 -11.13
N CYS A 104 -8.01 3.01 -10.13
CA CYS A 104 -9.44 3.32 -10.11
C CYS A 104 -9.87 4.43 -11.07
N LYS A 105 -8.99 5.38 -11.40
CA LYS A 105 -9.27 6.41 -12.40
C LYS A 105 -9.20 5.85 -13.83
N GLY A 106 -8.60 4.68 -14.01
CA GLY A 106 -8.33 4.07 -15.30
C GLY A 106 -7.27 4.83 -16.10
N ALA A 107 -6.77 4.24 -17.19
CA ALA A 107 -5.83 4.90 -18.11
C ALA A 107 -6.41 6.11 -18.88
N ARG A 108 -7.64 6.55 -18.55
CA ARG A 108 -8.34 7.62 -19.25
C ARG A 108 -8.12 8.98 -18.58
N ALA A 109 -7.57 9.87 -19.41
CA ALA A 109 -7.68 11.32 -19.42
C ALA A 109 -7.00 12.07 -18.28
N GLY A 110 -5.82 12.63 -18.60
CA GLY A 110 -5.48 13.95 -18.10
C GLY A 110 -6.66 14.87 -18.40
N THR A 111 -7.42 15.19 -17.36
CA THR A 111 -8.53 16.13 -17.45
C THR A 111 -7.93 17.48 -17.81
N ALA A 112 -8.27 18.01 -18.99
CA ALA A 112 -7.98 19.39 -19.31
C ALA A 112 -8.68 20.27 -18.27
N PHE A 113 -7.91 20.98 -17.45
CA PHE A 113 -8.45 21.98 -16.53
C PHE A 113 -8.52 23.31 -17.27
N SER A 114 -9.73 23.85 -17.44
CA SER A 114 -9.93 25.22 -17.90
C SER A 114 -10.13 26.13 -16.69
N ILE A 115 -9.23 27.10 -16.50
CA ILE A 115 -9.42 28.18 -15.54
C ILE A 115 -10.25 29.27 -16.24
N ASP A 116 -11.46 29.51 -15.75
CA ASP A 116 -12.27 30.63 -16.21
C ASP A 116 -11.71 31.93 -15.61
N THR A 117 -11.16 32.80 -16.46
CA THR A 117 -10.58 34.09 -16.09
C THR A 117 -11.55 35.25 -16.23
N LEU A 118 -12.83 34.99 -16.53
CA LEU A 118 -13.81 36.07 -16.66
C LEU A 118 -14.18 36.64 -15.27
N PRO A 119 -14.16 37.98 -15.10
CA PRO A 119 -14.58 38.59 -13.86
C PRO A 119 -16.07 38.33 -13.62
N ARG A 120 -16.43 37.83 -12.43
CA ARG A 120 -17.83 37.68 -12.02
C ARG A 120 -18.48 39.06 -11.99
N ARG A 121 -19.37 39.33 -12.94
CA ARG A 121 -20.20 40.52 -12.94
C ARG A 121 -21.26 40.38 -11.85
N SER A 122 -21.09 41.11 -10.75
CA SER A 122 -22.14 41.30 -9.74
C SER A 122 -23.31 42.13 -10.32
N PRO A 123 -24.56 41.89 -9.88
CA PRO A 123 -25.75 42.59 -10.36
C PRO A 123 -25.75 44.09 -10.05
#